data_AF-A0A8T5EIG6-F1
#
_entry.id   AF-A0A8T5EIG6-F1
#
_cell.length_a   1.000
_cell.length_b   1.000
_cell.length_c   1.000
_cell.angle_alpha   90.00
_cell.angle_beta   90.00
_cell.angle_gamma   90.00
#
_symmetry.space_group_name_H-M   'P 1'
#
loop_
_entity.id
_entity.type
_entity.pdbx_description
1 polymer ?
#
loop_
_entity_poly.entity_id
_entity_poly.type
_entity_poly.pdbx_seq_one_letter_code
_entity_poly.pdbx_strand_id
1 'polypeptide(L)'
;MANEAKIDHSSLDHGFFQFTFPHTWKSIIPWIIAILLYSVAGFLIIYSFDIPDVPPISEGVRIDSLDEIQEDDQVSLSAGWENQGDSANFVIMDVVIESGTLVHGYWEYDSDGENCSDYVDIIKETLTVYPKSGSGQESFSINWNDEIGAEVDTISRNCDTGYEDWFVNEGDTIEIFMMEHDDALTMLSVGAEGLDAPERTEREDSQRVALLIIIVASVIMMITTPTSLSDDIKKLRNRWGNLPFVHGKPGELESAEGPVRQIDNSDWVLPPPGFETWPDNPY
;
A
#
# COMPACT_ATOMS: atom_id res chain seq x y z
N MET A 1 59.03 -5.04 29.56
CA MET A 1 57.99 -3.99 29.56
C MET A 1 56.81 -4.55 28.79
N ALA A 2 55.78 -4.98 29.52
CA ALA A 2 54.58 -5.58 28.93
C ALA A 2 53.76 -4.45 28.28
N ASN A 3 53.42 -4.61 27.00
CA ASN A 3 52.40 -3.77 26.38
C ASN A 3 51.06 -4.16 27.00
N GLU A 4 50.60 -3.38 27.99
CA GLU A 4 49.19 -3.35 28.36
C GLU A 4 48.40 -3.02 27.09
N ALA A 5 47.68 -4.00 26.55
CA ALA A 5 46.74 -3.79 25.46
C ALA A 5 45.63 -2.88 26.00
N LYS A 6 45.83 -1.57 25.87
CA LYS A 6 44.86 -0.53 26.17
C LYS A 6 43.55 -0.93 25.47
N ILE A 7 42.47 -1.12 26.23
CA ILE A 7 41.16 -1.46 25.67
C ILE A 7 40.80 -0.34 24.71
N ASP A 8 40.79 -0.66 23.41
CA ASP A 8 40.50 0.29 22.35
C ASP A 8 38.98 0.48 22.27
N HIS A 9 38.51 1.50 23.01
CA HIS A 9 37.10 1.89 23.04
C HIS A 9 36.58 2.39 21.68
N SER A 10 37.44 2.62 20.69
CA SER A 10 37.02 2.96 19.32
C SER A 10 36.24 1.82 18.64
N SER A 11 36.36 0.58 19.13
CA SER A 11 35.57 -0.56 18.66
C SER A 11 34.09 -0.55 19.11
N LEU A 12 33.75 0.33 20.05
CA LEU A 12 32.38 0.60 20.54
C LEU A 12 31.85 1.96 20.05
N ASP A 13 32.67 2.72 19.31
CA ASP A 13 32.27 3.99 18.73
C ASP A 13 31.50 3.71 17.42
N HIS A 14 30.25 3.30 17.61
CA HIS A 14 29.31 3.08 16.53
C HIS A 14 28.89 4.45 16.03
N GLY A 15 29.56 4.94 14.99
CA GLY A 15 29.14 6.14 14.26
C GLY A 15 27.68 6.06 13.79
N PHE A 16 27.23 7.07 13.05
CA PHE A 16 25.79 7.35 12.89
C PHE A 16 24.92 6.22 12.29
N PHE A 17 25.48 5.19 11.65
CA PHE A 17 24.74 4.00 11.18
C PHE A 17 25.61 2.73 11.12
N GLN A 18 25.37 1.76 12.01
CA GLN A 18 25.87 0.39 11.85
C GLN A 18 24.70 -0.52 11.48
N PHE A 19 24.66 -0.96 10.22
CA PHE A 19 23.70 -2.00 9.79
C PHE A 19 24.09 -3.34 10.41
N THR A 20 23.25 -3.81 11.32
CA THR A 20 23.37 -5.13 11.93
C THR A 20 22.71 -6.17 11.05
N PHE A 21 23.52 -6.94 10.33
CA PHE A 21 23.02 -8.04 9.53
C PHE A 21 22.59 -9.21 10.42
N PRO A 22 21.52 -9.94 10.07
CA PRO A 22 21.10 -11.12 10.80
C PRO A 22 22.16 -12.23 10.70
N HIS A 23 22.66 -12.70 11.84
CA HIS A 23 23.71 -13.74 11.90
C HIS A 23 23.17 -15.17 11.98
N THR A 24 21.86 -15.37 12.06
CA THR A 24 21.26 -16.71 12.15
C THR A 24 20.32 -16.97 10.97
N TRP A 25 20.29 -18.20 10.46
CA TRP A 25 19.38 -18.62 9.39
C TRP A 25 17.90 -18.33 9.70
N LYS A 26 17.51 -18.38 10.99
CA LYS A 26 16.17 -18.02 11.46
C LYS A 26 15.85 -16.53 11.32
N SER A 27 16.86 -15.66 11.32
CA SER A 27 16.71 -14.21 11.12
C SER A 27 16.95 -13.79 9.66
N ILE A 28 17.70 -14.59 8.88
CA ILE A 28 17.95 -14.35 7.45
C ILE A 28 16.68 -14.57 6.61
N ILE A 29 15.90 -15.63 6.88
CA ILE A 29 14.68 -15.92 6.11
C ILE A 29 13.67 -14.75 6.18
N PRO A 30 13.31 -14.22 7.37
CA PRO A 30 12.45 -13.04 7.47
C PRO A 30 13.00 -11.81 6.77
N TRP A 31 14.32 -11.59 6.79
CA TRP A 31 14.96 -10.50 6.05
C TRP A 31 14.78 -10.62 4.54
N ILE A 32 14.95 -11.82 3.98
CA ILE A 32 14.71 -12.07 2.56
C ILE A 32 13.24 -11.77 2.22
N ILE A 33 12.31 -12.24 3.06
CA ILE A 33 10.88 -11.96 2.87
C ILE A 33 10.62 -10.46 2.92
N ALA A 34 11.16 -9.73 3.89
CA ALA A 34 10.99 -8.29 4.00
C ALA A 34 11.57 -7.54 2.79
N ILE A 35 12.73 -7.94 2.27
CA ILE A 35 13.31 -7.37 1.04
C ILE A 35 12.37 -7.60 -0.15
N LEU A 36 11.85 -8.81 -0.32
CA LEU A 36 10.89 -9.11 -1.38
C LEU A 36 9.62 -8.26 -1.25
N LEU A 37 9.10 -8.09 -0.04
CA LEU A 37 7.95 -7.23 0.23
C LEU A 37 8.25 -5.76 -0.14
N TYR A 38 9.43 -5.24 0.22
CA TYR A 38 9.83 -3.90 -0.20
C TYR A 38 9.97 -3.78 -1.72
N SER A 39 10.48 -4.79 -2.41
CA SER A 39 10.55 -4.80 -3.87
C SER A 39 9.15 -4.78 -4.50
N VAL A 40 8.21 -5.57 -3.98
CA VAL A 40 6.82 -5.56 -4.45
C VAL A 40 6.15 -4.21 -4.18
N ALA A 41 6.32 -3.63 -2.99
CA ALA A 41 5.78 -2.31 -2.67
C ALA A 41 6.39 -1.21 -3.56
N GLY A 42 7.70 -1.27 -3.81
CA GLY A 42 8.38 -0.34 -4.72
C GLY A 42 7.84 -0.46 -6.15
N PHE A 43 7.60 -1.68 -6.63
CA PHE A 43 6.96 -1.91 -7.92
C PHE A 43 5.53 -1.34 -7.96
N LEU A 44 4.72 -1.56 -6.93
CA LEU A 44 3.35 -1.02 -6.85
C LEU A 44 3.34 0.51 -6.85
N ILE A 45 4.27 1.16 -6.14
CA ILE A 45 4.38 2.63 -6.16
C ILE A 45 4.74 3.14 -7.56
N ILE A 46 5.70 2.49 -8.23
CA ILE A 46 6.07 2.87 -9.60
C ILE A 46 4.89 2.69 -10.54
N TYR A 47 4.22 1.53 -10.47
CA TYR A 47 3.03 1.24 -11.27
C TYR A 47 1.88 2.23 -10.98
N SER A 48 1.74 2.69 -9.73
CA SER A 48 0.71 3.70 -9.38
C SER A 48 0.88 5.03 -10.11
N PHE A 49 2.09 5.36 -10.57
CA PHE A 49 2.33 6.58 -11.34
C PHE A 49 1.83 6.49 -12.78
N ASP A 50 1.69 5.27 -13.32
CA ASP A 50 1.11 5.03 -14.64
C ASP A 50 -0.42 5.08 -14.59
N ILE A 51 -1.03 5.00 -13.39
CA ILE A 51 -2.47 5.14 -13.21
C ILE A 51 -2.82 6.64 -13.18
N PRO A 52 -3.72 7.12 -14.06
CA PRO A 52 -4.18 8.50 -14.07
C PRO A 52 -4.74 8.93 -12.71
N ASP A 53 -4.34 10.12 -12.28
CA ASP A 53 -4.78 10.72 -11.03
C ASP A 53 -6.06 11.51 -11.27
N VAL A 54 -7.19 10.96 -10.84
CA VAL A 54 -8.51 11.57 -10.99
C VAL A 54 -8.86 12.25 -9.67
N PRO A 55 -9.28 13.53 -9.68
CA PRO A 55 -9.69 14.21 -8.45
C PRO A 55 -10.95 13.58 -7.87
N PRO A 56 -11.16 13.70 -6.54
CA PRO A 56 -12.36 13.22 -5.90
C PRO A 56 -13.60 13.94 -6.48
N ILE A 57 -14.73 13.24 -6.53
CA ILE A 57 -16.00 13.79 -7.07
C ILE A 57 -16.44 15.04 -6.31
N SER A 58 -16.07 15.18 -5.03
CA SER A 58 -16.34 16.40 -4.25
C SER A 58 -15.63 17.65 -4.74
N GLU A 59 -14.55 17.51 -5.52
CA GLU A 59 -13.79 18.60 -6.14
C GLU A 59 -14.25 18.87 -7.58
N GLY A 60 -15.06 17.98 -8.18
CA GLY A 60 -15.63 18.16 -9.50
C GLY A 60 -16.68 19.27 -9.55
N VAL A 61 -16.76 19.97 -10.68
CA VAL A 61 -17.75 21.02 -10.92
C VAL A 61 -19.06 20.39 -11.36
N ARG A 62 -20.14 20.58 -10.59
CA ARG A 62 -21.48 20.18 -11.00
C ARG A 62 -22.05 21.21 -11.95
N ILE A 63 -22.42 20.79 -13.15
CA ILE A 63 -22.99 21.66 -14.19
C ILE A 63 -24.37 21.15 -14.63
N ASP A 64 -25.24 22.08 -15.01
CA ASP A 64 -26.51 21.75 -15.65
C ASP A 64 -26.42 21.79 -17.19
N SER A 65 -25.37 22.42 -17.72
CA SER A 65 -25.15 22.61 -19.16
C SER A 65 -23.67 22.68 -19.52
N LEU A 66 -23.30 22.19 -20.72
CA LEU A 66 -21.91 22.21 -21.19
C LEU A 66 -21.34 23.63 -21.33
N ASP A 67 -22.19 24.64 -21.56
CA ASP A 67 -21.79 26.05 -21.66
C ASP A 67 -21.32 26.64 -20.31
N GLU A 68 -21.56 25.96 -19.19
CA GLU A 68 -21.12 26.40 -17.86
C GLU A 68 -19.66 26.05 -17.56
N ILE A 69 -19.02 25.23 -18.39
CA ILE A 69 -17.61 24.86 -18.19
C ILE A 69 -16.73 26.08 -18.48
N GLN A 70 -15.98 26.53 -17.48
CA GLN A 70 -15.10 27.70 -17.58
C GLN A 70 -13.63 27.28 -17.60
N GLU A 71 -12.79 28.03 -18.33
CA GLU A 71 -11.33 27.80 -18.35
C GLU A 71 -10.69 27.96 -16.96
N ASP A 72 -11.27 28.78 -16.08
CA ASP A 72 -10.78 29.02 -14.72
C ASP A 72 -10.96 27.80 -13.79
N ASP A 73 -11.81 26.84 -14.17
CA ASP A 73 -12.07 25.60 -13.42
C ASP A 73 -11.08 24.47 -13.79
N GLN A 74 -10.13 24.74 -14.70
CA GLN A 74 -9.16 23.75 -15.15
C GLN A 74 -8.19 23.38 -14.03
N VAL A 75 -8.04 22.07 -13.82
CA VAL A 75 -7.08 21.51 -12.88
C VAL A 75 -5.89 20.97 -13.66
N SER A 76 -4.68 21.20 -13.14
CA SER A 76 -3.47 20.63 -13.73
C SER A 76 -3.48 19.11 -13.58
N LEU A 77 -3.32 18.41 -14.70
CA LEU A 77 -3.21 16.96 -14.72
C LEU A 77 -1.86 16.52 -14.16
N SER A 78 -1.88 15.50 -13.31
CA SER A 78 -0.69 14.96 -12.66
C SER A 78 -0.18 13.71 -13.40
N ALA A 79 0.80 13.01 -12.83
CA ALA A 79 1.37 11.81 -13.44
C ALA A 79 0.31 10.72 -13.69
N GLY A 80 0.30 10.17 -14.91
CA GLY A 80 -0.64 9.14 -15.38
C GLY A 80 -1.45 9.58 -16.59
N TRP A 81 -1.57 10.89 -16.84
CA TRP A 81 -2.28 11.47 -17.99
C TRP A 81 -1.34 11.76 -19.17
N GLU A 82 -0.64 10.74 -19.69
CA GLU A 82 0.41 10.96 -20.69
C GLU A 82 -0.12 11.44 -22.05
N ASN A 83 -1.38 11.16 -22.40
CA ASN A 83 -1.96 11.55 -23.70
C ASN A 83 -3.03 12.66 -23.62
N GLN A 84 -3.33 13.18 -22.42
CA GLN A 84 -4.44 14.12 -22.17
C GLN A 84 -3.94 15.54 -21.77
N GLY A 85 -2.73 15.92 -22.16
CA GLY A 85 -2.18 17.26 -21.97
C GLY A 85 -1.91 17.64 -20.50
N ASP A 86 -1.74 18.95 -20.25
CA ASP A 86 -1.30 19.47 -18.94
C ASP A 86 -2.46 19.86 -18.00
N SER A 87 -3.68 20.07 -18.54
CA SER A 87 -4.85 20.50 -17.77
C SER A 87 -6.17 19.99 -18.37
N ALA A 88 -7.16 19.77 -17.51
CA ALA A 88 -8.51 19.39 -17.90
C ALA A 88 -9.55 19.88 -16.89
N ASN A 89 -10.81 19.95 -17.32
CA ASN A 89 -11.96 20.20 -16.46
C ASN A 89 -12.58 18.88 -16.03
N PHE A 90 -12.85 18.73 -14.73
CA PHE A 90 -13.56 17.57 -14.18
C PHE A 90 -14.97 17.97 -13.78
N VAL A 91 -15.94 17.30 -14.37
CA VAL A 91 -17.30 17.81 -14.47
C VAL A 91 -18.30 16.71 -14.15
N ILE A 92 -19.37 17.05 -13.44
CA ILE A 92 -20.44 16.13 -13.06
C ILE A 92 -21.75 16.66 -13.63
N MET A 93 -22.50 15.82 -14.33
CA MET A 93 -23.77 16.20 -14.94
C MET A 93 -24.79 15.05 -14.87
N ASP A 94 -26.04 15.41 -14.56
CA ASP A 94 -27.20 14.55 -14.74
C ASP A 94 -27.65 14.55 -16.21
N VAL A 95 -27.63 13.39 -16.86
CA VAL A 95 -28.07 13.24 -18.25
C VAL A 95 -29.09 12.12 -18.41
N VAL A 96 -29.80 12.15 -19.54
CA VAL A 96 -30.69 11.08 -19.96
C VAL A 96 -30.14 10.45 -21.24
N ILE A 97 -30.15 9.12 -21.31
CA ILE A 97 -29.68 8.38 -22.48
C ILE A 97 -30.68 8.55 -23.62
N GLU A 98 -30.26 9.17 -24.72
CA GLU A 98 -31.05 9.23 -25.96
C GLU A 98 -30.84 7.97 -26.81
N SER A 99 -29.61 7.47 -26.86
CA SER A 99 -29.29 6.27 -27.64
C SER A 99 -28.07 5.55 -27.07
N GLY A 100 -28.13 4.21 -27.13
CA GLY A 100 -27.09 3.31 -26.61
C GLY A 100 -27.56 2.50 -25.41
N THR A 101 -26.70 1.57 -24.99
CA THR A 101 -26.88 0.78 -23.75
C THR A 101 -25.60 0.94 -22.94
N LEU A 102 -25.74 1.31 -21.68
CA LEU A 102 -24.61 1.50 -20.77
C LEU A 102 -24.22 0.17 -20.11
N VAL A 103 -25.23 -0.54 -19.60
CA VAL A 103 -25.06 -1.76 -18.81
C VAL A 103 -26.04 -2.84 -19.25
N HIS A 104 -25.56 -4.08 -19.28
CA HIS A 104 -26.37 -5.29 -19.31
C HIS A 104 -26.10 -6.09 -18.05
N GLY A 105 -27.11 -6.21 -17.19
CA GLY A 105 -27.06 -7.09 -16.03
C GLY A 105 -27.78 -8.40 -16.29
N TYR A 106 -27.16 -9.50 -15.89
CA TYR A 106 -27.67 -10.85 -16.07
C TYR A 106 -27.34 -11.73 -14.86
N TRP A 107 -27.99 -12.89 -14.83
CA TRP A 107 -27.92 -13.81 -13.71
C TRP A 107 -27.30 -15.13 -14.14
N GLU A 108 -26.35 -15.65 -13.35
CA GLU A 108 -25.93 -17.05 -13.48
C GLU A 108 -26.26 -17.84 -12.22
N TYR A 109 -26.69 -19.08 -12.41
CA TYR A 109 -26.89 -20.03 -11.33
C TYR A 109 -25.57 -20.66 -10.92
N ASP A 110 -25.42 -20.91 -9.63
CA ASP A 110 -24.41 -21.84 -9.15
C ASP A 110 -24.69 -23.27 -9.66
N SER A 111 -23.69 -24.14 -9.54
CA SER A 111 -23.78 -25.53 -10.01
C SER A 111 -24.95 -26.33 -9.42
N ASP A 112 -25.46 -25.87 -8.27
CA ASP A 112 -26.48 -26.55 -7.49
C ASP A 112 -27.88 -25.96 -7.76
N GLY A 113 -27.95 -24.81 -8.47
CA GLY A 113 -29.19 -24.13 -8.85
C GLY A 113 -29.92 -23.48 -7.69
N GLU A 114 -29.29 -23.38 -6.52
CA GLU A 114 -29.88 -22.85 -5.29
C GLU A 114 -29.47 -21.40 -5.03
N ASN A 115 -28.25 -21.02 -5.43
CA ASN A 115 -27.82 -19.63 -5.41
C ASN A 115 -27.62 -19.12 -6.83
N CYS A 116 -27.70 -17.80 -6.93
CA CYS A 116 -27.54 -17.04 -8.15
C CYS A 116 -26.56 -15.91 -7.83
N SER A 117 -25.79 -15.52 -8.83
CA SER A 117 -24.92 -14.35 -8.75
C SER A 117 -25.36 -13.34 -9.81
N ASP A 118 -25.43 -12.07 -9.38
CA ASP A 118 -25.70 -10.92 -10.23
C ASP A 118 -24.38 -10.55 -10.93
N TYR A 119 -24.42 -10.47 -12.26
CA TYR A 119 -23.30 -10.05 -13.08
C TYR A 119 -23.68 -8.83 -13.89
N VAL A 120 -22.71 -7.93 -14.05
CA VAL A 120 -22.91 -6.65 -14.70
C VAL A 120 -21.84 -6.50 -15.77
N ASP A 121 -22.28 -6.49 -17.03
CA ASP A 121 -21.42 -6.21 -18.17
C ASP A 121 -21.58 -4.75 -18.60
N ILE A 122 -20.47 -4.01 -18.55
CA ILE A 122 -20.41 -2.62 -19.02
C ILE A 122 -20.17 -2.60 -20.52
N ILE A 123 -21.09 -1.98 -21.26
CA ILE A 123 -21.00 -1.85 -22.71
C ILE A 123 -20.20 -0.59 -23.04
N LYS A 124 -19.08 -0.77 -23.74
CA LYS A 124 -18.12 0.29 -24.05
C LYS A 124 -18.40 0.98 -25.39
N GLU A 125 -19.67 1.09 -25.76
CA GLU A 125 -20.08 1.76 -26.99
C GLU A 125 -20.26 3.27 -26.76
N THR A 126 -20.25 4.05 -27.84
CA THR A 126 -20.55 5.48 -27.78
C THR A 126 -21.99 5.69 -27.33
N LEU A 127 -22.18 6.53 -26.31
CA LEU A 127 -23.51 6.91 -25.83
C LEU A 127 -23.89 8.29 -26.36
N THR A 128 -25.14 8.46 -26.75
CA THR A 128 -25.73 9.77 -27.05
C THR A 128 -26.65 10.16 -25.91
N VAL A 129 -26.36 11.29 -25.29
CA VAL A 129 -27.04 11.74 -24.07
C VAL A 129 -27.46 13.21 -24.19
N TYR A 130 -28.47 13.61 -23.42
CA TYR A 130 -28.84 15.02 -23.28
C TYR A 130 -28.98 15.39 -21.80
N PRO A 131 -28.68 16.65 -21.42
CA PRO A 131 -28.75 17.07 -20.03
C PRO A 131 -30.19 17.05 -19.49
N LYS A 132 -30.36 16.57 -18.26
CA LYS A 132 -31.68 16.45 -17.61
C LYS A 132 -32.29 17.81 -17.25
N SER A 133 -31.47 18.75 -16.80
CA SER A 133 -31.90 20.06 -16.27
C SER A 133 -32.07 21.15 -17.33
N GLY A 134 -31.78 20.88 -18.61
CA GLY A 134 -31.86 21.86 -19.69
C GLY A 134 -33.00 21.57 -20.66
N SER A 135 -34.14 22.25 -20.52
CA SER A 135 -35.21 22.15 -21.52
C SER A 135 -34.76 22.75 -22.85
N GLY A 136 -34.35 21.89 -23.80
CA GLY A 136 -33.97 22.28 -25.17
C GLY A 136 -32.48 22.26 -25.51
N GLN A 137 -31.65 21.56 -24.72
CA GLN A 137 -30.24 21.38 -25.03
C GLN A 137 -30.00 20.26 -26.07
N GLU A 138 -28.96 20.44 -26.88
CA GLU A 138 -28.58 19.50 -27.93
C GLU A 138 -28.01 18.22 -27.30
N SER A 139 -28.32 17.08 -27.91
CA SER A 139 -27.68 15.83 -27.51
C SER A 139 -26.23 15.80 -27.97
N PHE A 140 -25.38 15.18 -27.15
CA PHE A 140 -23.97 15.02 -27.43
C PHE A 140 -23.57 13.56 -27.30
N SER A 141 -22.53 13.20 -28.04
CA SER A 141 -21.96 11.86 -28.01
C SER A 141 -20.77 11.84 -27.08
N ILE A 142 -20.71 10.84 -26.21
CA ILE A 142 -19.64 10.69 -25.24
C ILE A 142 -19.13 9.24 -25.24
N ASN A 143 -17.81 9.07 -25.07
CA ASN A 143 -17.12 7.79 -25.04
C ASN A 143 -16.43 7.60 -23.70
N TRP A 144 -16.17 6.34 -23.35
CA TRP A 144 -15.26 6.02 -22.25
C TRP A 144 -13.86 6.55 -22.54
N ASN A 145 -13.19 7.00 -21.48
CA ASN A 145 -11.77 7.34 -21.58
C ASN A 145 -10.95 6.07 -21.90
N ASP A 146 -9.92 6.20 -22.74
CA ASP A 146 -9.08 5.06 -23.15
C ASP A 146 -7.98 4.72 -22.13
N GLU A 147 -7.59 5.69 -21.29
CA GLU A 147 -6.55 5.52 -20.26
C GLU A 147 -7.10 4.91 -18.96
N ILE A 148 -8.39 5.11 -18.69
CA ILE A 148 -9.08 4.60 -17.51
C ILE A 148 -10.14 3.58 -17.93
N GLY A 149 -10.15 2.40 -17.30
CA GLY A 149 -11.16 1.37 -17.57
C GLY A 149 -12.58 1.85 -17.24
N ALA A 150 -13.63 1.27 -17.82
CA ALA A 150 -15.01 1.71 -17.55
C ALA A 150 -15.47 1.35 -16.12
N GLU A 151 -16.19 2.25 -15.46
CA GLU A 151 -16.72 2.04 -14.10
C GLU A 151 -18.13 2.60 -13.98
N VAL A 152 -19.05 1.75 -13.52
CA VAL A 152 -20.47 2.08 -13.38
C VAL A 152 -20.95 1.59 -12.02
N ASP A 153 -21.65 2.46 -11.28
CA ASP A 153 -22.40 2.08 -10.09
C ASP A 153 -23.88 1.89 -10.43
N THR A 154 -24.45 0.76 -9.99
CA THR A 154 -25.83 0.35 -10.27
C THR A 154 -26.43 -0.32 -9.05
N ILE A 155 -27.77 -0.38 -8.99
CA ILE A 155 -28.44 -1.02 -7.85
C ILE A 155 -28.16 -2.53 -7.91
N SER A 156 -27.51 -3.06 -6.88
CA SER A 156 -27.38 -4.51 -6.71
C SER A 156 -28.78 -5.12 -6.54
N ARG A 157 -29.09 -6.11 -7.38
CA ARG A 157 -30.36 -6.80 -7.33
C ARG A 157 -30.17 -8.15 -6.64
N ASN A 158 -31.20 -8.59 -5.92
CA ASN A 158 -31.25 -9.96 -5.39
C ASN A 158 -32.22 -10.79 -6.23
N CYS A 159 -32.00 -12.09 -6.32
CA CYS A 159 -32.77 -12.98 -7.20
C CYS A 159 -34.20 -13.29 -6.72
N ASP A 160 -34.70 -12.55 -5.73
CA ASP A 160 -36.02 -12.77 -5.14
C ASP A 160 -37.15 -12.29 -6.06
N THR A 161 -36.87 -11.36 -6.99
CA THR A 161 -37.90 -10.64 -7.76
C THR A 161 -38.07 -11.06 -9.22
N GLY A 162 -37.31 -12.05 -9.70
CA GLY A 162 -37.39 -12.56 -11.07
C GLY A 162 -36.01 -12.65 -11.74
N TYR A 163 -35.93 -13.48 -12.77
CA TYR A 163 -34.68 -13.88 -13.44
C TYR A 163 -34.56 -13.29 -14.84
N GLU A 164 -34.98 -12.04 -15.01
CA GLU A 164 -34.87 -11.36 -16.29
C GLU A 164 -33.62 -10.50 -16.30
N ASP A 165 -32.92 -10.54 -17.43
CA ASP A 165 -31.84 -9.61 -17.72
C ASP A 165 -32.38 -8.18 -17.65
N TRP A 166 -31.58 -7.30 -17.08
CA TRP A 166 -31.90 -5.89 -16.95
C TRP A 166 -30.88 -5.06 -17.69
N PHE A 167 -31.30 -3.87 -18.12
CA PHE A 167 -30.47 -2.98 -18.93
C PHE A 167 -30.62 -1.57 -18.41
N VAL A 168 -29.53 -0.81 -18.45
CA VAL A 168 -29.56 0.66 -18.34
C VAL A 168 -29.35 1.20 -19.74
N ASN A 169 -30.40 1.77 -20.32
CA ASN A 169 -30.43 2.13 -21.74
C ASN A 169 -31.28 3.38 -22.01
N GLU A 170 -31.67 3.56 -23.27
CA GLU A 170 -32.46 4.70 -23.76
C GLU A 170 -33.65 5.04 -22.83
N GLY A 171 -33.67 6.30 -22.37
CA GLY A 171 -34.68 6.83 -21.47
C GLY A 171 -34.28 6.85 -19.99
N ASP A 172 -33.23 6.13 -19.60
CA ASP A 172 -32.74 6.14 -18.23
C ASP A 172 -31.94 7.40 -17.91
N THR A 173 -32.07 7.86 -16.66
CA THR A 173 -31.29 8.97 -16.13
C THR A 173 -30.05 8.44 -15.42
N ILE A 174 -28.91 9.04 -15.72
CA ILE A 174 -27.60 8.70 -15.16
C ILE A 174 -26.87 9.97 -14.72
N GLU A 175 -26.07 9.87 -13.66
CA GLU A 175 -25.08 10.89 -13.30
C GLU A 175 -23.75 10.50 -13.92
N ILE A 176 -23.18 11.35 -14.76
CA ILE A 176 -21.87 11.11 -15.40
C ILE A 176 -20.84 12.01 -14.76
N PHE A 177 -19.73 11.41 -14.34
CA PHE A 177 -18.48 12.09 -14.07
C PHE A 177 -17.59 12.04 -15.32
N MET A 178 -17.28 13.21 -15.87
CA MET A 178 -16.59 13.36 -17.16
C MET A 178 -15.38 14.27 -17.05
N MET A 179 -14.46 14.09 -17.99
CA MET A 179 -13.32 14.97 -18.23
C MET A 179 -13.51 15.69 -19.55
N GLU A 180 -13.30 17.00 -19.55
CA GLU A 180 -13.14 17.80 -20.76
C GLU A 180 -11.66 18.17 -20.93
N HIS A 181 -11.11 17.83 -22.09
CA HIS A 181 -9.78 18.23 -22.52
C HIS A 181 -9.80 18.59 -24.00
N ASP A 182 -9.28 19.78 -24.37
CA ASP A 182 -9.26 20.28 -25.76
C ASP A 182 -10.61 20.14 -26.50
N ASP A 183 -11.70 20.56 -25.86
CA ASP A 183 -13.10 20.45 -26.34
C ASP A 183 -13.62 19.00 -26.53
N ALA A 184 -12.87 17.99 -26.10
CA ALA A 184 -13.29 16.59 -26.13
C ALA A 184 -13.79 16.13 -24.75
N LEU A 185 -15.01 15.61 -24.71
CA LEU A 185 -15.62 15.04 -23.52
C LEU A 185 -15.41 13.54 -23.47
N THR A 186 -14.90 13.04 -22.35
CA THR A 186 -14.74 11.61 -22.07
C THR A 186 -15.38 11.23 -20.74
N MET A 187 -16.05 10.08 -20.70
CA MET A 187 -16.63 9.51 -19.48
C MET A 187 -15.52 8.94 -18.62
N LEU A 188 -15.50 9.37 -17.36
CA LEU A 188 -14.71 8.76 -16.32
C LEU A 188 -15.57 7.72 -15.62
N SER A 189 -16.63 8.07 -14.91
CA SER A 189 -17.50 7.09 -14.23
C SER A 189 -18.97 7.46 -14.35
N VAL A 190 -19.85 6.49 -14.14
CA VAL A 190 -21.31 6.69 -14.28
C VAL A 190 -22.06 6.08 -13.10
N GLY A 191 -22.96 6.86 -12.50
CA GLY A 191 -23.94 6.38 -11.54
C GLY A 191 -25.29 6.20 -12.25
N ALA A 192 -25.86 5.01 -12.22
CA ALA A 192 -27.16 4.74 -12.82
C ALA A 192 -28.27 4.60 -11.77
N GLU A 193 -29.52 4.71 -12.22
CA GLU A 193 -30.71 4.44 -11.40
C GLU A 193 -30.83 5.35 -10.16
N GLY A 194 -30.29 6.57 -10.25
CA GLY A 194 -30.30 7.55 -9.17
C GLY A 194 -29.21 7.33 -8.12
N LEU A 195 -28.20 6.49 -8.42
CA LEU A 195 -26.95 6.46 -7.69
C LEU A 195 -26.01 7.55 -8.21
N ASP A 196 -25.15 8.04 -7.31
CA ASP A 196 -24.11 8.99 -7.65
C ASP A 196 -22.99 8.28 -8.44
N ALA A 197 -22.27 9.01 -9.29
CA ALA A 197 -21.11 8.45 -9.98
C ALA A 197 -20.05 7.99 -8.95
N PRO A 198 -19.41 6.83 -9.14
CA PRO A 198 -18.39 6.34 -8.21
C PRO A 198 -17.07 7.09 -8.39
N GLU A 199 -16.39 7.36 -7.28
CA GLU A 199 -15.08 8.00 -7.26
C GLU A 199 -13.99 7.03 -7.78
N ARG A 200 -13.04 7.57 -8.55
CA ARG A 200 -11.94 6.78 -9.10
C ARG A 200 -10.78 6.68 -8.11
N THR A 201 -10.70 5.58 -7.37
CA THR A 201 -9.68 5.39 -6.30
C THR A 201 -8.55 4.42 -6.65
N GLU A 202 -8.46 3.92 -7.89
CA GLU A 202 -7.51 2.86 -8.27
C GLU A 202 -6.04 3.20 -7.91
N ARG A 203 -5.62 4.44 -8.20
CA ARG A 203 -4.29 4.94 -7.85
C ARG A 203 -4.09 4.97 -6.34
N GLU A 204 -5.04 5.53 -5.60
CA GLU A 204 -4.97 5.62 -4.15
C GLU A 204 -4.92 4.23 -3.50
N ASP A 205 -5.74 3.29 -3.98
CA ASP A 205 -5.78 1.93 -3.45
C ASP A 205 -4.47 1.18 -3.72
N SER A 206 -3.85 1.36 -4.90
CA SER A 206 -2.53 0.79 -5.17
C SER A 206 -1.46 1.32 -4.18
N GLN A 207 -1.50 2.62 -3.85
CA GLN A 207 -0.60 3.25 -2.90
C GLN A 207 -0.88 2.83 -1.45
N ARG A 208 -2.15 2.67 -1.08
CA ARG A 208 -2.59 2.16 0.23
C ARG A 208 -2.12 0.72 0.44
N VAL A 209 -2.23 -0.14 -0.57
CA VAL A 209 -1.71 -1.51 -0.52
C VAL A 209 -0.19 -1.51 -0.42
N ALA A 210 0.50 -0.69 -1.21
CA ALA A 210 1.95 -0.55 -1.12
C ALA A 210 2.39 -0.11 0.29
N LEU A 211 1.71 0.87 0.90
CA LEU A 211 1.96 1.33 2.26
C LEU A 211 1.76 0.21 3.29
N LEU A 212 0.68 -0.57 3.18
CA LEU A 212 0.42 -1.70 4.06
C LEU A 212 1.58 -2.72 4.01
N ILE A 213 2.06 -3.03 2.81
CA ILE A 213 3.19 -3.95 2.61
C ILE A 213 4.47 -3.39 3.27
N ILE A 214 4.74 -2.10 3.12
CA ILE A 214 5.89 -1.43 3.77
C ILE A 214 5.79 -1.53 5.30
N ILE A 215 4.61 -1.31 5.88
CA ILE A 215 4.39 -1.42 7.32
C ILE A 215 4.69 -2.85 7.79
N VAL A 216 4.14 -3.86 7.12
CA VAL A 216 4.37 -5.27 7.46
C VAL A 216 5.86 -5.63 7.35
N ALA A 217 6.52 -5.24 6.25
CA ALA A 217 7.95 -5.47 6.05
C ALA A 217 8.80 -4.78 7.14
N SER A 218 8.43 -3.56 7.54
CA SER A 218 9.09 -2.80 8.61
C SER A 218 8.99 -3.49 9.96
N VAL A 219 7.82 -4.04 10.30
CA VAL A 219 7.62 -4.81 11.55
C VAL A 219 8.46 -6.08 11.54
N ILE A 220 8.51 -6.80 10.41
CA ILE A 220 9.36 -7.99 10.26
C ILE A 220 10.83 -7.62 10.49
N MET A 221 11.31 -6.54 9.87
CA MET A 221 12.67 -6.06 10.06
C MET A 221 12.92 -5.64 11.50
N MET A 222 12.00 -4.94 12.15
CA MET A 222 12.14 -4.49 13.54
C MET A 222 12.30 -5.66 14.52
N ILE A 223 11.53 -6.73 14.35
CA ILE A 223 11.59 -7.91 15.23
C ILE A 223 12.86 -8.74 15.00
N THR A 224 13.34 -8.78 13.76
CA THR A 224 14.37 -9.74 13.34
C THR A 224 15.77 -9.15 13.23
N THR A 225 15.88 -7.82 13.17
CA THR A 225 17.15 -7.10 13.15
C THR A 225 17.76 -7.07 14.55
N PRO A 226 18.96 -7.65 14.76
CA PRO A 226 19.61 -7.58 16.05
C PRO A 226 20.05 -6.14 16.37
N THR A 227 20.03 -5.73 17.63
CA THR A 227 20.59 -4.44 18.06
C THR A 227 22.11 -4.44 17.87
N SER A 228 22.72 -3.30 17.53
CA SER A 228 24.18 -3.13 17.41
C SER A 228 24.96 -3.73 18.57
N LEU A 229 24.54 -3.42 19.80
CA LEU A 229 25.15 -3.94 21.03
C LEU A 229 25.19 -5.48 21.11
N SER A 230 24.16 -6.17 20.61
CA SER A 230 24.12 -7.64 20.62
C SER A 230 25.20 -8.25 19.73
N ASP A 231 25.45 -7.64 18.57
CA ASP A 231 26.47 -8.12 17.64
C ASP A 231 27.87 -7.86 18.17
N ASP A 232 28.08 -6.73 18.83
CA ASP A 232 29.38 -6.40 19.41
C ASP A 232 29.67 -7.23 20.67
N ILE A 233 28.67 -7.51 21.51
CA ILE A 233 28.80 -8.49 22.60
C ILE A 233 29.16 -9.88 22.05
N LYS A 234 28.53 -10.33 20.96
CA LYS A 234 28.87 -11.62 20.33
C LYS A 234 30.29 -11.64 19.76
N LYS A 235 30.72 -10.56 19.09
CA LYS A 235 32.09 -10.43 18.57
C LYS A 235 33.13 -10.39 19.68
N LEU A 236 32.86 -9.67 20.76
CA LEU A 236 33.70 -9.64 21.97
C LEU A 236 33.78 -11.04 22.57
N ARG A 237 32.65 -11.71 22.76
CA ARG A 237 32.58 -13.06 23.29
C ARG A 237 33.34 -14.09 22.43
N ASN A 238 33.24 -14.01 21.11
CA ASN A 238 34.01 -14.85 20.19
C ASN A 238 35.51 -14.53 20.22
N ARG A 239 35.89 -13.25 20.28
CA ARG A 239 37.30 -12.82 20.37
C ARG A 239 37.96 -13.31 21.66
N TRP A 240 37.18 -13.41 22.74
CA TRP A 240 37.64 -13.84 24.05
C TRP A 240 37.41 -15.35 24.26
N GLY A 241 37.08 -16.10 23.19
CA GLY A 241 37.01 -17.56 23.21
C GLY A 241 35.94 -18.14 24.14
N ASN A 242 34.87 -17.40 24.46
CA ASN A 242 33.94 -17.81 25.53
C ASN A 242 34.68 -18.11 26.85
N LEU A 243 35.71 -17.34 27.20
CA LEU A 243 36.37 -17.39 28.50
C LEU A 243 35.74 -16.32 29.38
N PRO A 244 34.61 -16.60 30.09
CA PRO A 244 33.92 -15.60 30.88
C PRO A 244 34.78 -15.09 32.06
N PHE A 245 35.81 -15.86 32.45
CA PHE A 245 36.62 -15.58 33.63
C PHE A 245 38.11 -15.85 33.36
N VAL A 246 38.95 -14.89 33.73
CA VAL A 246 40.42 -14.95 33.67
C VAL A 246 40.94 -14.62 35.06
N HIS A 247 41.79 -15.48 35.62
CA HIS A 247 42.33 -15.34 36.96
C HIS A 247 43.86 -15.39 36.92
N GLY A 248 44.53 -14.49 37.65
CA GLY A 248 45.99 -14.45 37.70
C GLY A 248 46.54 -13.07 38.03
N LYS A 249 47.87 -12.94 37.96
CA LYS A 249 48.57 -11.67 38.17
C LYS A 249 48.68 -10.89 36.86
N PRO A 250 48.80 -9.55 36.91
CA PRO A 250 49.04 -8.76 35.70
C PRO A 250 50.24 -9.30 34.90
N GLY A 251 50.01 -9.83 33.71
CA GLY A 251 51.01 -10.45 32.83
C GLY A 251 51.01 -11.98 32.78
N GLU A 252 50.31 -12.65 33.69
CA GLU A 252 50.15 -14.12 33.79
C GLU A 252 48.67 -14.42 34.07
N LEU A 253 47.79 -14.04 33.14
CA LEU A 253 46.38 -14.36 33.21
C LEU A 253 46.16 -15.72 32.55
N GLU A 254 45.64 -16.66 33.33
CA GLU A 254 45.28 -17.99 32.85
C GLU A 254 43.75 -18.13 32.86
N SER A 255 43.25 -19.03 32.01
CA SER A 255 41.83 -19.37 31.93
C SER A 255 41.37 -19.88 33.28
N ALA A 256 40.24 -19.38 33.78
CA ALA A 256 39.73 -19.77 35.08
C ALA A 256 38.26 -20.21 35.06
N GLU A 257 37.91 -21.14 35.93
CA GLU A 257 36.52 -21.39 36.30
C GLU A 257 35.97 -20.17 37.06
N GLY A 258 34.76 -19.75 36.71
CA GLY A 258 34.15 -18.55 37.26
C GLY A 258 33.87 -18.58 38.75
N PRO A 259 33.59 -17.41 39.35
CA PRO A 259 33.14 -17.36 40.73
C PRO A 259 31.86 -18.16 40.90
N VAL A 260 31.85 -19.03 41.91
CA VAL A 260 30.70 -19.86 42.25
C VAL A 260 29.73 -19.00 43.06
N ARG A 261 28.47 -18.95 42.62
CA ARG A 261 27.37 -18.29 43.32
C ARG A 261 26.58 -19.34 44.10
N GLN A 262 26.31 -19.08 45.39
CA GLN A 262 25.54 -20.02 46.22
C GLN A 262 24.02 -19.98 45.94
N ILE A 263 23.52 -18.90 45.31
CA ILE A 263 22.08 -18.57 45.31
C ILE A 263 21.45 -18.66 43.90
N ASP A 264 22.21 -18.48 42.82
CA ASP A 264 21.64 -18.44 41.45
C ASP A 264 22.70 -18.80 40.38
N ASN A 265 22.27 -19.52 39.33
CA ASN A 265 23.07 -19.88 38.16
C ASN A 265 22.93 -18.88 36.99
N SER A 266 22.20 -17.78 37.18
CA SER A 266 21.90 -16.80 36.13
C SER A 266 23.00 -15.74 35.98
N ASP A 267 23.72 -15.76 34.85
CA ASP A 267 24.87 -14.87 34.56
C ASP A 267 24.52 -13.39 34.32
N TRP A 268 23.24 -13.06 34.12
CA TRP A 268 22.81 -11.73 33.67
C TRP A 268 22.41 -10.78 34.80
N VAL A 269 22.33 -11.26 36.04
CA VAL A 269 22.12 -10.43 37.23
C VAL A 269 23.46 -10.28 37.96
N LEU A 270 23.94 -9.05 38.11
CA LEU A 270 25.13 -8.75 38.92
C LEU A 270 24.73 -8.74 40.41
N PRO A 271 25.21 -9.68 41.25
CA PRO A 271 24.91 -9.66 42.67
C PRO A 271 25.66 -8.52 43.37
N PRO A 272 25.21 -8.12 44.58
CA PRO A 272 25.93 -7.16 45.39
C PRO A 272 27.35 -7.66 45.73
N PRO A 273 28.32 -6.74 45.88
CA PRO A 273 29.73 -7.09 46.11
C PRO A 273 29.89 -7.93 47.39
N GLY A 274 30.55 -9.09 47.27
CA GLY A 274 30.83 -10.01 48.38
C GLY A 274 30.10 -11.36 48.35
N PHE A 275 29.17 -11.56 47.41
CA PHE A 275 28.42 -12.83 47.26
C PHE A 275 29.00 -13.78 46.20
N GLU A 276 30.14 -13.42 45.62
CA GLU A 276 30.88 -14.21 44.65
C GLU A 276 32.17 -14.73 45.30
N THR A 277 32.31 -16.06 45.38
CA THR A 277 33.52 -16.70 45.88
C THR A 277 34.17 -17.49 44.76
N TRP A 278 35.46 -17.27 44.52
CA TRP A 278 36.23 -18.09 43.59
C TRP A 278 36.38 -19.51 44.17
N PRO A 279 36.32 -20.55 43.33
CA PRO A 279 36.65 -21.90 43.77
C PRO A 279 38.10 -21.96 44.28
N ASP A 280 38.36 -22.84 45.24
CA ASP A 280 39.68 -22.97 45.89
C ASP A 280 40.81 -23.32 44.89
N ASN A 281 40.47 -23.93 43.76
CA ASN A 281 41.33 -24.02 42.59
C ASN A 281 40.57 -23.48 41.36
N PRO A 282 40.93 -22.29 40.85
CA PRO A 282 40.27 -21.69 39.69
C PRO A 282 40.80 -22.23 38.36
N TYR A 283 41.78 -23.14 38.33
CA TYR A 283 42.44 -23.68 37.13
C TYR A 283 42.14 -25.14 36.87
#